data_AF-A0A9Q0C085-F1
#
_entry.id   AF-A0A9Q0C085-F1
#
_cell.length_a   1.000
_cell.length_b   1.000
_cell.length_c   1.000
_cell.angle_alpha   90.00
_cell.angle_beta   90.00
_cell.angle_gamma   90.00
#
_symmetry.space_group_name_H-M   'P 1'
#
loop_
_entity.id
_entity.type
_entity.pdbx_description
1 polymer ?
#
loop_
_entity_poly.entity_id
_entity_poly.type
_entity_poly.pdbx_seq_one_letter_code
_entity_poly.pdbx_strand_id
1 'polypeptide(L)'
;MKKEKPNFLQIIRNFTQSQPFKLRFAFILMPVVVVLAFNATSEWNFLESLYYDPDAVMEGDEVRITSEYLEEMSLSKKTDVSCDLRSARSDFCEINDFVQIIGHSSILSYHSPCTNRFLQAHKSFKIKPHPRKHDKIALAHVKEISIEPVSFNQTPPHCTVRHIAPAIVFSTGGYTGNMFHDFTDVLIPLFITSFPFRGQVHFLIGEMQPWWIKKYGLLLKQLTQYEIINLNKVRRGLCYSHAIVGLQFHKEMSIEPKKTGNKFSMVDFAQIMRKSFGLERENATMLGIHNGNKPRLLIISRKKTRSFTNVKEVIKMATNLGYQVLVKEPNSRSKLGEFARIVNSCDVLMGVHGAGLTNLVFLPANAVVVQIVPLGALEKLSMEYFGIPALDMNLKYLQYNISIEESTLIEKYPKDHVVFKDPSSIRRKGWAALRSTYLVNQNVKLDVTRFSYTLLEALKLLHHS
;
A
#
# COMPACT_ATOMS: atom_id res chain seq x y z
N MET A 1 50.91 11.94 0.40
CA MET A 1 50.17 13.17 0.04
C MET A 1 48.67 12.89 0.09
N LYS A 2 47.91 13.61 0.94
CA LYS A 2 46.44 13.56 0.95
C LYS A 2 45.91 14.45 -0.18
N LYS A 3 44.82 14.06 -0.85
CA LYS A 3 43.99 14.98 -1.65
C LYS A 3 42.59 15.01 -1.04
N GLU A 4 42.25 16.14 -0.44
CA GLU A 4 40.92 16.43 0.09
C GLU A 4 39.95 16.71 -1.06
N LYS A 5 38.66 16.42 -0.84
CA LYS A 5 37.57 16.84 -1.75
C LYS A 5 36.90 18.08 -1.16
N PRO A 6 36.59 19.11 -1.97
CA PRO A 6 36.13 20.40 -1.46
C PRO A 6 34.71 20.38 -0.90
N ASN A 7 34.44 21.37 -0.04
CA ASN A 7 33.24 21.52 0.76
C ASN A 7 32.09 22.20 -0.03
N PHE A 8 30.86 21.72 0.14
CA PHE A 8 29.66 22.12 -0.63
C PHE A 8 29.21 23.58 -0.39
N LEU A 9 29.75 24.23 0.64
CA LEU A 9 29.43 25.61 1.04
C LEU A 9 30.00 26.71 0.13
N GLN A 10 30.81 26.38 -0.88
CA GLN A 10 31.43 27.36 -1.79
C GLN A 10 30.66 27.62 -3.09
N ILE A 11 29.62 26.84 -3.39
CA ILE A 11 28.86 26.94 -4.66
C ILE A 11 27.69 27.94 -4.56
N ILE A 12 27.19 28.24 -3.36
CA ILE A 12 26.01 29.11 -3.14
C ILE A 12 26.43 30.55 -2.76
N ARG A 13 27.37 31.15 -3.52
CA ARG A 13 27.80 32.54 -3.27
C ARG A 13 28.01 33.42 -4.52
N ASN A 14 27.75 32.90 -5.73
CA ASN A 14 27.97 33.61 -6.99
C ASN A 14 26.69 33.99 -7.77
N PHE A 15 25.52 34.06 -7.12
CA PHE A 15 24.26 34.48 -7.76
C PHE A 15 23.47 35.52 -6.95
N THR A 16 24.17 36.56 -6.50
CA THR A 16 23.55 37.82 -6.03
C THR A 16 24.43 39.01 -6.42
N GLN A 17 23.81 40.07 -6.96
CA GLN A 17 24.35 41.40 -7.30
C GLN A 17 25.02 41.61 -8.68
N SER A 18 24.21 42.04 -9.66
CA SER A 18 24.41 43.29 -10.43
C SER A 18 23.08 43.74 -11.07
N GLN A 19 22.89 45.06 -11.29
CA GLN A 19 21.60 45.71 -11.64
C GLN A 19 21.58 46.28 -13.10
N PRO A 20 20.75 47.28 -13.51
CA PRO A 20 19.33 47.19 -13.90
C PRO A 20 19.02 47.90 -15.27
N PHE A 21 17.75 48.37 -15.45
CA PHE A 21 17.14 49.17 -16.56
C PHE A 21 16.64 48.38 -17.79
N LYS A 22 15.54 48.74 -18.49
CA LYS A 22 14.65 49.94 -18.44
C LYS A 22 13.22 49.62 -18.99
N LEU A 23 12.18 50.29 -18.46
CA LEU A 23 10.86 50.68 -19.05
C LEU A 23 10.20 49.75 -20.10
N ARG A 24 8.93 49.31 -19.96
CA ARG A 24 7.64 50.04 -19.74
C ARG A 24 6.53 49.01 -19.35
N PHE A 25 5.24 49.28 -19.09
CA PHE A 25 4.41 50.51 -19.18
C PHE A 25 3.32 50.62 -18.07
N ALA A 26 2.02 50.76 -18.43
CA ALA A 26 0.80 50.98 -17.63
C ALA A 26 0.15 49.66 -17.11
N PHE A 27 -0.49 49.56 -15.93
CA PHE A 27 -1.74 50.21 -15.44
C PHE A 27 -2.96 49.88 -16.34
N ILE A 28 -4.14 49.41 -15.88
CA ILE A 28 -4.86 49.56 -14.59
C ILE A 28 -5.79 48.35 -14.26
N LEU A 29 -6.38 48.36 -13.05
CA LEU A 29 -7.28 47.38 -12.41
C LEU A 29 -8.47 46.86 -13.24
N MET A 30 -9.00 45.70 -12.82
CA MET A 30 -10.44 45.43 -12.84
C MET A 30 -10.89 44.66 -11.59
N PRO A 31 -12.00 45.07 -10.95
CA PRO A 31 -12.93 44.09 -10.37
C PRO A 31 -14.42 44.41 -10.59
N VAL A 32 -15.26 43.37 -10.46
CA VAL A 32 -16.62 43.40 -9.86
C VAL A 32 -17.85 43.84 -10.72
N VAL A 33 -18.71 42.83 -11.00
CA VAL A 33 -20.19 42.80 -10.76
C VAL A 33 -21.21 43.24 -11.86
N VAL A 34 -21.91 42.23 -12.44
CA VAL A 34 -23.39 41.99 -12.43
C VAL A 34 -24.37 42.65 -13.45
N VAL A 35 -25.23 41.77 -14.02
CA VAL A 35 -26.67 41.93 -14.43
C VAL A 35 -27.11 42.35 -15.86
N LEU A 36 -27.90 41.42 -16.46
CA LEU A 36 -29.11 41.49 -17.31
C LEU A 36 -29.19 42.19 -18.70
N ALA A 37 -29.95 41.47 -19.56
CA ALA A 37 -31.06 41.93 -20.43
C ALA A 37 -30.82 42.40 -21.89
N PHE A 38 -31.37 41.56 -22.78
CA PHE A 38 -32.25 41.87 -23.94
C PHE A 38 -31.71 42.45 -25.27
N ASN A 39 -32.31 41.90 -26.34
CA ASN A 39 -32.42 42.36 -27.74
C ASN A 39 -31.13 42.38 -28.59
N ALA A 40 -31.05 41.52 -29.62
CA ALA A 40 -31.53 41.74 -31.00
C ALA A 40 -30.53 42.61 -31.81
N THR A 41 -30.11 42.27 -33.03
CA THR A 41 -30.91 41.84 -34.18
C THR A 41 -30.16 40.93 -35.18
N SER A 42 -30.92 40.22 -36.04
CA SER A 42 -30.64 39.94 -37.48
C SER A 42 -29.37 39.13 -37.87
N GLU A 43 -29.37 38.12 -38.77
CA GLU A 43 -30.26 37.84 -39.92
C GLU A 43 -30.51 36.32 -40.18
N TRP A 44 -31.69 36.04 -40.77
CA TRP A 44 -32.05 35.03 -41.80
C TRP A 44 -30.92 34.09 -42.32
N ASN A 45 -31.11 32.81 -42.64
CA ASN A 45 -32.29 32.00 -43.00
C ASN A 45 -31.90 30.48 -42.91
N PHE A 46 -32.72 29.43 -43.09
CA PHE A 46 -34.14 29.19 -43.44
C PHE A 46 -34.60 27.81 -42.84
N LEU A 47 -35.69 27.22 -43.35
CA LEU A 47 -36.28 25.90 -43.04
C LEU A 47 -35.94 24.88 -44.17
N GLU A 48 -36.29 23.60 -44.20
CA GLU A 48 -37.15 22.68 -43.42
C GLU A 48 -36.60 21.23 -43.66
N SER A 49 -37.12 20.09 -43.21
CA SER A 49 -38.38 19.69 -42.54
C SER A 49 -38.19 18.39 -41.73
N LEU A 50 -39.29 17.89 -41.16
CA LEU A 50 -39.48 16.52 -40.66
C LEU A 50 -40.85 16.05 -41.17
N TYR A 51 -40.97 14.82 -41.69
CA TYR A 51 -42.26 14.18 -41.94
C TYR A 51 -42.26 12.76 -41.38
N TYR A 52 -43.37 12.41 -40.74
CA TYR A 52 -43.58 11.16 -40.02
C TYR A 52 -44.82 10.50 -40.64
N ASP A 53 -44.66 9.31 -41.22
CA ASP A 53 -45.74 8.59 -41.90
C ASP A 53 -45.90 7.20 -41.26
N PRO A 54 -47.04 6.93 -40.58
CA PRO A 54 -47.22 5.71 -39.80
C PRO A 54 -48.25 4.74 -40.43
N ASP A 55 -48.08 4.28 -41.67
CA ASP A 55 -48.78 3.09 -42.19
C ASP A 55 -48.11 2.49 -43.46
N ALA A 56 -47.00 1.77 -43.29
CA ALA A 56 -46.37 0.99 -44.36
C ALA A 56 -46.06 -0.45 -43.87
N VAL A 57 -46.89 -1.39 -44.32
CA VAL A 57 -46.74 -2.85 -44.13
C VAL A 57 -46.52 -3.52 -45.51
N MET A 58 -46.05 -4.77 -45.52
CA MET A 58 -45.70 -5.64 -46.68
C MET A 58 -44.23 -5.45 -47.15
N GLU A 59 -43.41 -6.49 -47.35
CA GLU A 59 -43.61 -7.94 -47.16
C GLU A 59 -42.24 -8.67 -47.03
N GLY A 60 -42.23 -9.82 -46.32
CA GLY A 60 -41.31 -10.96 -46.45
C GLY A 60 -39.80 -10.78 -46.68
N ASP A 61 -39.00 -11.14 -45.67
CA ASP A 61 -37.88 -12.09 -45.87
C ASP A 61 -37.56 -12.85 -44.57
N GLU A 62 -37.73 -14.18 -44.59
CA GLU A 62 -37.59 -15.04 -43.40
C GLU A 62 -36.11 -15.40 -43.18
N VAL A 63 -35.38 -14.60 -42.39
CA VAL A 63 -34.00 -14.94 -41.98
C VAL A 63 -34.03 -16.13 -41.02
N ARG A 64 -33.96 -17.35 -41.57
CA ARG A 64 -33.79 -18.58 -40.81
C ARG A 64 -32.40 -18.63 -40.17
N ILE A 65 -32.33 -18.18 -38.93
CA ILE A 65 -31.17 -18.40 -38.05
C ILE A 65 -31.08 -19.91 -37.79
N THR A 66 -30.12 -20.58 -38.42
CA THR A 66 -29.86 -22.00 -38.17
C THR A 66 -29.29 -22.20 -36.76
N SER A 67 -29.49 -23.39 -36.17
CA SER A 67 -28.95 -23.70 -34.84
C SER A 67 -27.43 -23.62 -34.78
N GLU A 68 -26.73 -23.88 -35.89
CA GLU A 68 -25.28 -23.64 -36.04
C GLU A 68 -24.89 -22.19 -35.72
N TYR A 69 -25.66 -21.21 -36.18
CA TYR A 69 -25.36 -19.79 -35.95
C TYR A 69 -25.56 -19.38 -34.48
N LEU A 70 -26.51 -20.02 -33.80
CA LEU A 70 -26.70 -19.85 -32.35
C LEU A 70 -25.62 -20.59 -31.53
N GLU A 71 -25.14 -21.75 -32.00
CA GLU A 71 -23.99 -22.42 -31.39
C GLU A 71 -22.70 -21.61 -31.56
N GLU A 72 -22.41 -21.04 -32.73
CA GLU A 72 -21.25 -20.16 -32.93
C GLU A 72 -21.31 -18.90 -32.05
N MET A 73 -22.50 -18.27 -31.92
CA MET A 73 -22.69 -17.15 -30.99
C MET A 73 -22.50 -17.57 -29.53
N SER A 74 -22.91 -18.78 -29.14
CA SER A 74 -22.72 -19.32 -27.79
C SER A 74 -21.27 -19.67 -27.45
N LEU A 75 -20.43 -19.94 -28.46
CA LEU A 75 -19.02 -20.31 -28.28
C LEU A 75 -18.05 -19.14 -28.48
N SER A 76 -18.56 -17.91 -28.62
CA SER A 76 -17.72 -16.71 -28.54
C SER A 76 -17.20 -16.49 -27.12
N LYS A 77 -16.06 -17.12 -26.79
CA LYS A 77 -15.31 -16.82 -25.56
C LYS A 77 -14.85 -15.37 -25.62
N LYS A 78 -15.65 -14.50 -25.00
CA LYS A 78 -15.34 -13.09 -24.78
C LYS A 78 -14.10 -13.01 -23.89
N THR A 79 -12.94 -12.75 -24.50
CA THR A 79 -11.71 -12.44 -23.76
C THR A 79 -11.96 -11.21 -22.88
N ASP A 80 -12.02 -11.44 -21.57
CA ASP A 80 -12.34 -10.40 -20.61
C ASP A 80 -11.05 -9.81 -20.03
N VAL A 81 -10.68 -8.63 -20.52
CA VAL A 81 -9.66 -7.77 -19.89
C VAL A 81 -10.39 -6.76 -19.02
N SER A 82 -10.38 -7.01 -17.72
CA SER A 82 -11.05 -6.18 -16.72
C SER A 82 -10.03 -5.47 -15.85
N CYS A 83 -10.02 -4.13 -15.88
CA CYS A 83 -9.10 -3.32 -15.08
C CYS A 83 -9.85 -2.50 -14.02
N ASP A 84 -9.49 -2.64 -12.75
CA ASP A 84 -9.94 -1.73 -11.70
C ASP A 84 -8.91 -0.60 -11.51
N LEU A 85 -9.26 0.57 -12.04
CA LEU A 85 -8.49 1.81 -11.90
C LEU A 85 -9.12 2.77 -10.86
N ARG A 86 -10.12 2.31 -10.09
CA ARG A 86 -10.90 3.16 -9.16
C ARG A 86 -10.25 3.29 -7.79
N SER A 87 -9.48 2.29 -7.37
CA SER A 87 -8.73 2.35 -6.11
C SER A 87 -7.75 3.53 -6.12
N ALA A 88 -7.81 4.39 -5.11
CA ALA A 88 -6.92 5.55 -4.98
C ALA A 88 -5.43 5.17 -4.77
N ARG A 89 -5.11 3.88 -4.63
CA ARG A 89 -3.77 3.39 -4.30
C ARG A 89 -3.16 2.43 -5.30
N SER A 90 -3.95 1.59 -5.93
CA SER A 90 -3.48 0.52 -6.81
C SER A 90 -4.34 0.49 -8.07
N ASP A 91 -3.70 0.28 -9.21
CA ASP A 91 -4.38 -0.19 -10.40
C ASP A 91 -4.08 -1.69 -10.52
N PHE A 92 -5.05 -2.49 -10.96
CA PHE A 92 -4.81 -3.87 -11.37
C PHE A 92 -5.69 -4.24 -12.56
N CYS A 93 -5.22 -5.18 -13.37
CA CYS A 93 -5.98 -5.75 -14.48
C CYS A 93 -5.97 -7.28 -14.38
N GLU A 94 -7.14 -7.87 -14.57
CA GLU A 94 -7.37 -9.31 -14.70
C GLU A 94 -7.62 -9.63 -16.19
N ILE A 95 -6.99 -10.69 -16.68
CA ILE A 95 -7.06 -11.11 -18.09
C ILE A 95 -7.40 -12.60 -18.10
N ASN A 96 -8.64 -12.91 -18.48
CA ASN A 96 -9.20 -14.27 -18.46
C ASN A 96 -9.19 -14.92 -19.86
N ASP A 97 -8.00 -15.07 -20.44
CA ASP A 97 -7.78 -15.79 -21.70
C ASP A 97 -6.30 -16.22 -21.82
N PHE A 98 -5.90 -16.76 -22.97
CA PHE A 98 -4.51 -16.96 -23.35
C PHE A 98 -3.70 -15.66 -23.23
N VAL A 99 -2.77 -15.68 -22.29
CA VAL A 99 -1.83 -14.62 -21.97
C VAL A 99 -0.42 -15.14 -22.16
N GLN A 100 0.41 -14.41 -22.90
CA GLN A 100 1.84 -14.60 -22.97
C GLN A 100 2.59 -13.46 -22.27
N ILE A 101 3.60 -13.82 -21.47
CA ILE A 101 4.42 -12.88 -20.71
C ILE A 101 5.88 -12.99 -21.16
N ILE A 102 6.43 -11.90 -21.71
CA ILE A 102 7.84 -11.74 -22.11
C ILE A 102 8.46 -10.69 -21.19
N GLY A 103 8.83 -11.14 -19.98
CA GLY A 103 9.18 -10.24 -18.87
C GLY A 103 10.43 -9.38 -19.06
N HIS A 104 11.42 -9.85 -19.82
CA HIS A 104 12.59 -9.03 -20.20
C HIS A 104 12.16 -7.77 -20.97
N SER A 105 11.26 -7.92 -21.94
CA SER A 105 10.70 -6.81 -22.73
C SER A 105 9.59 -6.05 -21.99
N SER A 106 9.12 -6.54 -20.84
CA SER A 106 7.93 -6.01 -20.14
C SER A 106 6.65 -6.03 -20.99
N ILE A 107 6.52 -7.01 -21.88
CA ILE A 107 5.33 -7.17 -22.72
C ILE A 107 4.49 -8.32 -22.16
N LEU A 108 3.21 -8.05 -21.97
CA LEU A 108 2.16 -9.03 -21.79
C LEU A 108 1.23 -8.94 -22.99
N SER A 109 1.19 -10.01 -23.77
CA SER A 109 0.33 -10.15 -24.94
C SER A 109 -0.88 -11.04 -24.61
N TYR A 110 -2.06 -10.70 -25.10
CA TYR A 110 -3.27 -11.52 -24.93
C TYR A 110 -4.05 -11.59 -26.25
N HIS A 111 -4.78 -12.68 -26.48
CA HIS A 111 -5.61 -12.79 -27.69
C HIS A 111 -6.81 -11.84 -27.61
N SER A 112 -7.12 -11.14 -28.71
CA SER A 112 -8.32 -10.29 -28.80
C SER A 112 -9.31 -10.88 -29.81
N PRO A 113 -10.57 -11.14 -29.42
CA PRO A 113 -11.58 -11.78 -30.28
C PRO A 113 -12.14 -10.82 -31.34
N CYS A 114 -11.75 -9.54 -31.30
CA CYS A 114 -12.11 -8.56 -32.32
C CYS A 114 -11.38 -8.81 -33.64
N THR A 115 -11.99 -9.61 -34.51
CA THR A 115 -11.61 -9.78 -35.93
C THR A 115 -11.79 -8.51 -36.77
N ASN A 116 -12.60 -7.56 -36.29
CA ASN A 116 -12.96 -6.36 -37.05
C ASN A 116 -11.95 -5.21 -36.83
N ARG A 117 -11.17 -4.91 -37.88
CA ARG A 117 -10.07 -3.90 -37.87
C ARG A 117 -10.50 -2.49 -37.45
N PHE A 118 -11.78 -2.13 -37.64
CA PHE A 118 -12.32 -0.82 -37.28
C PHE A 118 -12.77 -0.71 -35.82
N LEU A 119 -12.90 -1.83 -35.10
CA LEU A 119 -13.34 -1.90 -33.71
C LEU A 119 -12.22 -2.40 -32.77
N GLN A 120 -10.97 -1.97 -33.01
CA GLN A 120 -9.83 -2.14 -32.08
C GLN A 120 -9.98 -1.25 -30.83
N ALA A 121 -11.08 -1.40 -30.09
CA ALA A 121 -11.42 -0.57 -28.93
C ALA A 121 -10.45 -0.76 -27.74
N HIS A 122 -9.82 -1.93 -27.64
CA HIS A 122 -8.73 -2.17 -26.68
C HIS A 122 -7.38 -1.77 -27.30
N LYS A 123 -7.06 -0.48 -27.23
CA LYS A 123 -5.69 -0.01 -27.51
C LYS A 123 -4.71 -0.64 -26.52
N SER A 124 -3.47 -0.85 -26.94
CA SER A 124 -2.40 -1.22 -26.00
C SER A 124 -2.24 -0.14 -24.93
N PHE A 125 -2.00 -0.57 -23.70
CA PHE A 125 -1.87 0.31 -22.54
C PHE A 125 -0.75 -0.14 -21.62
N LYS A 126 -0.37 0.72 -20.68
CA LYS A 126 0.72 0.44 -19.75
C LYS A 126 0.24 0.54 -18.30
N ILE A 127 0.76 -0.36 -17.48
CA ILE A 127 0.49 -0.39 -16.04
C ILE A 127 1.80 -0.55 -15.27
N LYS A 128 1.92 0.15 -14.13
CA LYS A 128 2.98 -0.13 -13.15
C LYS A 128 2.41 -1.09 -12.12
N PRO A 129 2.90 -2.34 -12.01
CA PRO A 129 2.25 -3.37 -11.21
C PRO A 129 2.68 -3.27 -9.73
N HIS A 130 2.48 -2.09 -9.14
CA HIS A 130 2.80 -1.74 -7.76
C HIS A 130 1.75 -0.76 -7.22
N PRO A 131 1.32 -0.87 -5.96
CA PRO A 131 0.55 0.18 -5.29
C PRO A 131 1.32 1.52 -5.23
N ARG A 132 0.68 2.54 -4.66
CA ARG A 132 1.13 3.96 -4.67
C ARG A 132 1.01 4.61 -6.06
N LYS A 133 -0.07 4.37 -6.80
CA LYS A 133 -0.28 4.85 -8.18
C LYS A 133 -0.03 6.35 -8.46
N HIS A 134 -0.23 7.22 -7.45
CA HIS A 134 0.02 8.66 -7.55
C HIS A 134 1.37 9.13 -6.96
N ASP A 135 2.17 8.23 -6.39
CA ASP A 135 3.47 8.54 -5.80
C ASP A 135 4.60 8.38 -6.84
N LYS A 136 4.96 9.49 -7.48
CA LYS A 136 6.03 9.53 -8.47
C LYS A 136 7.39 9.08 -7.92
N ILE A 137 7.63 9.19 -6.61
CA ILE A 137 8.90 8.79 -5.98
C ILE A 137 8.95 7.28 -5.80
N ALA A 138 7.87 6.66 -5.31
CA ALA A 138 7.77 5.20 -5.24
C ALA A 138 7.85 4.57 -6.66
N LEU A 139 7.10 5.12 -7.62
CA LEU A 139 7.01 4.57 -8.96
C LEU A 139 8.22 4.88 -9.86
N ALA A 140 9.19 5.69 -9.41
CA ALA A 140 10.38 6.04 -10.19
C ALA A 140 11.24 4.81 -10.56
N HIS A 141 11.19 3.76 -9.73
CA HIS A 141 11.95 2.52 -9.92
C HIS A 141 11.06 1.30 -10.18
N VAL A 142 9.80 1.51 -10.59
CA VAL A 142 8.88 0.43 -10.98
C VAL A 142 8.76 0.45 -12.51
N LYS A 143 9.20 -0.61 -13.17
CA LYS A 143 9.09 -0.77 -14.63
C LYS A 143 7.61 -0.93 -15.03
N GLU A 144 7.23 -0.28 -16.12
CA GLU A 144 5.91 -0.46 -16.75
C GLU A 144 5.84 -1.82 -17.43
N ILE A 145 4.64 -2.41 -17.45
CA ILE A 145 4.27 -3.55 -18.29
C ILE A 145 3.35 -3.01 -19.38
N SER A 146 3.70 -3.23 -20.64
CA SER A 146 2.79 -3.04 -21.78
C SER A 146 1.83 -4.22 -21.84
N ILE A 147 0.53 -3.95 -21.89
CA ILE A 147 -0.53 -4.93 -22.12
C ILE A 147 -1.04 -4.71 -23.56
N GLU A 148 -0.85 -5.71 -24.42
CA GLU A 148 -0.96 -5.59 -25.87
C GLU A 148 -1.89 -6.68 -26.44
N PRO A 149 -2.95 -6.31 -27.19
CA PRO A 149 -3.78 -7.29 -27.89
C PRO A 149 -3.03 -7.89 -29.09
N VAL A 150 -3.19 -9.19 -29.31
CA VAL A 150 -2.73 -9.90 -30.50
C VAL A 150 -3.95 -10.41 -31.26
N SER A 151 -3.94 -10.19 -32.59
CA SER A 151 -5.02 -10.66 -33.46
C SER A 151 -4.93 -12.18 -33.66
N PHE A 152 -6.05 -12.91 -33.66
CA PHE A 152 -6.07 -14.36 -33.94
C PHE A 152 -5.37 -14.77 -35.23
N ASN A 153 -5.33 -13.88 -36.24
CA ASN A 153 -4.69 -14.12 -37.54
C ASN A 153 -3.17 -13.86 -37.54
N GLN A 154 -2.60 -13.34 -36.44
CA GLN A 154 -1.15 -13.24 -36.26
C GLN A 154 -0.68 -14.49 -35.51
N THR A 155 0.41 -15.11 -35.97
CA THR A 155 1.01 -16.25 -35.28
C THR A 155 1.35 -15.84 -33.85
N PRO A 156 0.73 -16.44 -32.80
CA PRO A 156 1.07 -16.11 -31.43
C PRO A 156 2.56 -16.42 -31.21
N PRO A 157 3.34 -15.55 -30.57
CA PRO A 157 4.76 -15.83 -30.40
C PRO A 157 4.94 -17.13 -29.62
N HIS A 158 5.94 -17.94 -29.94
CA HIS A 158 6.01 -19.32 -29.44
C HIS A 158 6.03 -19.40 -27.91
N CYS A 159 5.00 -20.02 -27.32
CA CYS A 159 5.03 -20.45 -25.93
C CYS A 159 6.16 -21.45 -25.74
N THR A 160 7.12 -21.12 -24.88
CA THR A 160 8.15 -22.10 -24.47
C THR A 160 7.64 -22.96 -23.32
N VAL A 161 6.84 -22.37 -22.43
CA VAL A 161 6.23 -23.08 -21.29
C VAL A 161 4.77 -22.62 -21.18
N ARG A 162 3.86 -23.57 -20.99
CA ARG A 162 2.44 -23.32 -20.75
C ARG A 162 2.08 -23.77 -19.34
N HIS A 163 1.42 -22.90 -18.60
CA HIS A 163 0.98 -23.11 -17.23
C HIS A 163 -0.55 -23.20 -17.18
N ILE A 164 -1.06 -24.08 -16.32
CA ILE A 164 -2.51 -24.23 -16.06
C ILE A 164 -2.93 -23.27 -14.94
N ALA A 165 -2.13 -23.17 -13.88
CA ALA A 165 -2.33 -22.21 -12.81
C ALA A 165 -2.11 -20.77 -13.29
N PRO A 166 -2.90 -19.78 -12.83
CA PRO A 166 -2.77 -18.37 -13.20
C PRO A 166 -1.43 -17.74 -12.79
N ALA A 167 -1.13 -16.57 -13.34
CA ALA A 167 -0.02 -15.71 -12.94
C ALA A 167 -0.49 -14.45 -12.20
N ILE A 168 0.24 -14.02 -11.17
CA ILE A 168 0.17 -12.66 -10.63
C ILE A 168 1.50 -11.96 -10.91
N VAL A 169 1.45 -10.88 -11.67
CA VAL A 169 2.58 -10.03 -12.05
C VAL A 169 2.62 -8.80 -11.15
N PHE A 170 3.68 -8.64 -10.35
CA PHE A 170 3.83 -7.52 -9.42
C PHE A 170 5.28 -7.06 -9.24
N SER A 171 5.47 -5.88 -8.67
CA SER A 171 6.78 -5.29 -8.40
C SER A 171 7.06 -5.16 -6.90
N THR A 172 8.26 -5.56 -6.50
CA THR A 172 8.87 -5.27 -5.19
C THR A 172 9.76 -4.02 -5.22
N GLY A 173 9.45 -3.06 -6.12
CA GLY A 173 10.09 -1.74 -6.20
C GLY A 173 9.58 -0.79 -5.12
N GLY A 174 9.50 0.51 -5.42
CA GLY A 174 8.94 1.51 -4.50
C GLY A 174 9.67 1.60 -3.17
N TYR A 175 8.91 1.55 -2.07
CA TYR A 175 9.44 1.71 -0.70
C TYR A 175 9.75 0.39 0.01
N THR A 176 9.74 -0.72 -0.73
CA THR A 176 10.09 -2.05 -0.25
C THR A 176 11.48 -2.07 0.43
N GLY A 177 11.60 -2.79 1.54
CA GLY A 177 12.76 -2.77 2.45
C GLY A 177 12.49 -2.03 3.75
N ASN A 178 11.52 -1.11 3.76
CA ASN A 178 10.86 -0.66 4.98
C ASN A 178 9.73 -1.64 5.31
N MET A 179 9.71 -2.21 6.52
CA MET A 179 8.73 -3.24 6.91
C MET A 179 7.27 -2.77 6.78
N PHE A 180 6.94 -1.51 7.04
CA PHE A 180 5.58 -1.00 6.83
C PHE A 180 5.16 -1.08 5.36
N HIS A 181 6.06 -0.71 4.46
CA HIS A 181 5.83 -0.75 3.01
C HIS A 181 5.89 -2.18 2.45
N ASP A 182 6.78 -3.04 2.94
CA ASP A 182 6.78 -4.47 2.63
C ASP A 182 5.38 -5.08 2.84
N PHE A 183 4.69 -4.72 3.94
CA PHE A 183 3.37 -5.25 4.26
C PHE A 183 2.24 -4.53 3.53
N THR A 184 2.14 -3.20 3.64
CA THR A 184 0.99 -2.44 3.12
C THR A 184 1.00 -2.28 1.59
N ASP A 185 2.18 -2.23 0.96
CA ASP A 185 2.32 -2.04 -0.49
C ASP A 185 2.58 -3.35 -1.24
N VAL A 186 2.91 -4.46 -0.56
CA VAL A 186 3.19 -5.74 -1.23
C VAL A 186 2.49 -6.93 -0.57
N LEU A 187 2.82 -7.32 0.67
CA LEU A 187 2.41 -8.62 1.20
C LEU A 187 0.91 -8.76 1.48
N ILE A 188 0.26 -7.71 2.01
CA ILE A 188 -1.19 -7.71 2.24
C ILE A 188 -1.95 -7.64 0.90
N PRO A 189 -1.61 -6.74 -0.04
CA PRO A 189 -2.17 -6.78 -1.40
C PRO A 189 -1.95 -8.11 -2.15
N LEU A 190 -0.76 -8.71 -2.02
CA LEU A 190 -0.46 -10.03 -2.59
C LEU A 190 -1.33 -11.11 -1.97
N PHE A 191 -1.51 -11.11 -0.66
CA PHE A 191 -2.43 -12.02 0.01
C PHE A 191 -3.87 -11.88 -0.51
N ILE A 192 -4.41 -10.65 -0.55
CA ILE A 192 -5.76 -10.37 -1.09
C ILE A 192 -5.90 -10.95 -2.51
N THR A 193 -4.91 -10.68 -3.36
CA THR A 193 -4.94 -11.07 -4.78
C THR A 193 -4.73 -12.58 -4.99
N SER A 194 -3.96 -13.25 -4.12
CA SER A 194 -3.58 -14.67 -4.28
C SER A 194 -4.44 -15.67 -3.51
N PHE A 195 -5.10 -15.25 -2.43
CA PHE A 195 -5.90 -16.13 -1.56
C PHE A 195 -6.97 -16.95 -2.31
N PRO A 196 -7.73 -16.41 -3.28
CA PRO A 196 -8.73 -17.18 -4.03
C PRO A 196 -8.15 -18.42 -4.73
N PHE A 197 -6.87 -18.38 -5.14
CA PHE A 197 -6.22 -19.47 -5.86
C PHE A 197 -5.67 -20.59 -4.97
N ARG A 198 -5.73 -20.45 -3.63
CA ARG A 198 -5.34 -21.51 -2.66
C ARG A 198 -3.92 -22.08 -2.91
N GLY A 199 -2.99 -21.23 -3.33
CA GLY A 199 -1.62 -21.61 -3.67
C GLY A 199 -1.39 -22.05 -5.12
N GLN A 200 -2.46 -22.28 -5.91
CA GLN A 200 -2.38 -22.59 -7.33
C GLN A 200 -2.19 -21.32 -8.18
N VAL A 201 -1.08 -20.61 -7.98
CA VAL A 201 -0.79 -19.35 -8.69
C VAL A 201 0.71 -19.06 -8.78
N HIS A 202 1.21 -18.73 -9.96
CA HIS A 202 2.60 -18.33 -10.17
C HIS A 202 2.83 -16.86 -9.80
N PHE A 203 3.92 -16.56 -9.10
CA PHE A 203 4.33 -15.18 -8.78
C PHE A 203 5.45 -14.73 -9.71
N LEU A 204 5.18 -13.72 -10.55
CA LEU A 204 6.14 -13.14 -11.49
C LEU A 204 6.53 -11.75 -11.00
N ILE A 205 7.71 -11.63 -10.42
CA ILE A 205 8.14 -10.41 -9.72
C ILE A 205 9.11 -9.60 -10.58
N GLY A 206 8.77 -8.32 -10.82
CA GLY A 206 9.56 -7.34 -11.57
C GLY A 206 10.93 -7.04 -10.94
N GLU A 207 11.00 -6.01 -10.11
CA GLU A 207 12.22 -5.60 -9.38
C GLU A 207 12.56 -6.53 -8.21
N MET A 208 12.60 -7.84 -8.49
CA MET A 208 12.73 -8.91 -7.50
C MET A 208 14.07 -8.88 -6.78
N GLN A 209 14.05 -8.44 -5.52
CA GLN A 209 15.23 -8.34 -4.68
C GLN A 209 15.53 -9.68 -3.95
N PRO A 210 16.70 -10.32 -4.13
CA PRO A 210 17.00 -11.60 -3.49
C PRO A 210 16.92 -11.58 -1.96
N TRP A 211 17.27 -10.46 -1.32
CA TRP A 211 17.16 -10.29 0.13
C TRP A 211 15.70 -10.25 0.60
N TRP A 212 14.77 -9.73 -0.22
CA TRP A 212 13.34 -9.68 0.10
C TRP A 212 12.71 -11.07 0.00
N ILE A 213 13.04 -11.81 -1.06
CA ILE A 213 12.67 -13.22 -1.22
C ILE A 213 13.20 -14.06 -0.05
N LYS A 214 14.47 -13.84 0.36
CA LYS A 214 15.04 -14.53 1.53
C LYS A 214 14.33 -14.15 2.85
N LYS A 215 13.88 -12.90 3.00
CA LYS A 215 13.20 -12.39 4.20
C LYS A 215 11.78 -12.94 4.35
N TYR A 216 11.03 -13.03 3.25
CA TYR A 216 9.61 -13.40 3.23
C TYR A 216 9.31 -14.77 2.61
N GLY A 217 10.31 -15.53 2.17
CA GLY A 217 10.13 -16.81 1.46
C GLY A 217 9.32 -17.85 2.21
N LEU A 218 9.32 -17.84 3.55
CA LEU A 218 8.45 -18.72 4.35
C LEU A 218 6.95 -18.39 4.20
N LEU A 219 6.62 -17.09 4.12
CA LEU A 219 5.27 -16.61 3.85
C LEU A 219 4.88 -16.87 2.40
N LEU A 220 5.77 -16.58 1.44
CA LEU A 220 5.47 -16.76 0.02
C LEU A 220 5.17 -18.24 -0.30
N LYS A 221 5.83 -19.19 0.38
CA LYS A 221 5.53 -20.64 0.33
C LYS A 221 4.17 -21.04 0.93
N GLN A 222 3.49 -20.18 1.69
CA GLN A 222 2.08 -20.40 2.07
C GLN A 222 1.10 -19.85 1.02
N LEU A 223 1.55 -18.93 0.15
CA LEU A 223 0.70 -18.24 -0.84
C LEU A 223 0.83 -18.79 -2.26
N THR A 224 1.92 -19.51 -2.56
CA THR A 224 2.11 -20.25 -3.82
C THR A 224 2.77 -21.60 -3.58
N GLN A 225 2.38 -22.60 -4.37
CA GLN A 225 3.04 -23.91 -4.46
C GLN A 225 4.17 -23.93 -5.49
N TYR A 226 4.31 -22.88 -6.30
CA TYR A 226 5.27 -22.78 -7.40
C TYR A 226 6.52 -21.98 -7.03
N GLU A 227 7.59 -22.15 -7.81
CA GLU A 227 8.77 -21.29 -7.68
C GLU A 227 8.46 -19.84 -8.07
N ILE A 228 9.10 -18.90 -7.38
CA ILE A 228 8.94 -17.46 -7.63
C ILE A 228 9.80 -17.07 -8.83
N ILE A 229 9.15 -16.52 -9.85
CA ILE A 229 9.77 -16.19 -11.14
C ILE A 229 10.25 -14.73 -11.11
N ASN A 230 11.53 -14.50 -11.41
CA ASN A 230 12.03 -13.15 -11.69
C ASN A 230 11.62 -12.74 -13.10
N LEU A 231 10.62 -11.87 -13.21
CA LEU A 231 10.05 -11.41 -14.48
C LEU A 231 11.12 -10.83 -15.41
N ASN A 232 12.02 -9.99 -14.89
CA ASN A 232 13.08 -9.37 -15.70
C ASN A 232 14.12 -10.39 -16.24
N LYS A 233 14.14 -11.64 -15.75
CA LYS A 233 14.94 -12.74 -16.32
C LYS A 233 14.18 -13.62 -17.32
N VAL A 234 12.87 -13.43 -17.48
CA VAL A 234 12.02 -14.17 -18.44
C VAL A 234 12.31 -13.68 -19.87
N ARG A 235 13.21 -14.40 -20.56
CA ARG A 235 13.53 -14.17 -21.99
C ARG A 235 12.64 -14.95 -22.96
N ARG A 236 12.03 -16.03 -22.48
CA ARG A 236 11.19 -16.95 -23.26
C ARG A 236 9.73 -16.72 -22.89
N GLY A 237 8.80 -16.80 -23.85
CA GLY A 237 7.38 -16.57 -23.60
C GLY A 237 6.80 -17.61 -22.64
N LEU A 238 6.35 -17.16 -21.47
CA LEU A 238 5.57 -17.96 -20.53
C LEU A 238 4.09 -17.73 -20.81
N CYS A 239 3.32 -18.81 -20.99
CA CYS A 239 1.92 -18.74 -21.37
C CYS A 239 1.00 -19.25 -20.25
N TYR A 240 -0.09 -18.51 -20.02
CA TYR A 240 -1.09 -18.72 -18.98
C TYR A 240 -2.49 -18.63 -19.60
N SER A 241 -3.50 -19.25 -18.98
CA SER A 241 -4.92 -19.05 -19.36
C SER A 241 -5.66 -18.02 -18.49
N HIS A 242 -4.96 -17.42 -17.54
CA HIS A 242 -5.42 -16.33 -16.68
C HIS A 242 -4.19 -15.62 -16.10
N ALA A 243 -4.12 -14.30 -16.20
CA ALA A 243 -3.13 -13.49 -15.49
C ALA A 243 -3.73 -12.24 -14.84
N ILE A 244 -3.17 -11.86 -13.68
CA ILE A 244 -3.43 -10.58 -13.01
C ILE A 244 -2.14 -9.74 -13.08
N VAL A 245 -2.26 -8.47 -13.43
CA VAL A 245 -1.16 -7.49 -13.41
C VAL A 245 -1.47 -6.39 -12.41
N GLY A 246 -0.59 -6.20 -11.43
CA GLY A 246 -0.85 -5.36 -10.26
C GLY A 246 -1.38 -6.16 -9.07
N LEU A 247 -1.71 -5.48 -7.98
CA LEU A 247 -2.19 -6.08 -6.73
C LEU A 247 -3.41 -5.32 -6.21
N GLN A 248 -4.39 -6.05 -5.67
CA GLN A 248 -5.60 -5.49 -5.08
C GLN A 248 -5.32 -4.84 -3.72
N PHE A 249 -5.68 -3.56 -3.55
CA PHE A 249 -5.53 -2.82 -2.28
C PHE A 249 -6.90 -2.50 -1.66
N HIS A 250 -7.09 -2.85 -0.38
CA HIS A 250 -8.33 -2.54 0.35
C HIS A 250 -8.20 -1.27 1.19
N LYS A 251 -7.29 -1.26 2.17
CA LYS A 251 -6.99 -0.14 3.08
C LYS A 251 -5.56 -0.26 3.63
N GLU A 252 -5.02 0.77 4.27
CA GLU A 252 -3.66 0.74 4.82
C GLU A 252 -3.50 -0.37 5.87
N MET A 253 -2.44 -1.17 5.74
CA MET A 253 -2.05 -2.23 6.67
C MET A 253 -3.15 -3.27 7.00
N SER A 254 -4.23 -3.35 6.22
CA SER A 254 -5.38 -4.18 6.57
C SER A 254 -6.27 -4.55 5.38
N ILE A 255 -7.16 -5.52 5.61
CA ILE A 255 -8.07 -6.13 4.64
C ILE A 255 -9.49 -5.77 5.04
N GLU A 256 -10.29 -5.29 4.10
CA GLU A 256 -11.72 -5.04 4.30
C GLU A 256 -12.55 -6.30 3.95
N PRO A 257 -13.20 -6.98 4.92
CA PRO A 257 -13.89 -8.26 4.66
C PRO A 257 -15.07 -8.14 3.68
N LYS A 258 -15.77 -7.00 3.68
CA LYS A 258 -16.88 -6.76 2.73
C LYS A 258 -16.43 -6.86 1.27
N LYS A 259 -15.21 -6.42 0.94
CA LYS A 259 -14.61 -6.54 -0.40
C LYS A 259 -14.17 -7.97 -0.75
N THR A 260 -14.01 -8.86 0.22
CA THR A 260 -13.68 -10.29 -0.01
C THR A 260 -14.94 -11.17 -0.09
N GLY A 261 -16.14 -10.57 0.02
CA GLY A 261 -17.38 -11.32 0.24
C GLY A 261 -17.41 -12.03 1.59
N ASN A 262 -16.72 -11.47 2.60
CA ASN A 262 -16.47 -12.04 3.93
C ASN A 262 -15.76 -13.41 3.93
N LYS A 263 -15.07 -13.77 2.83
CA LYS A 263 -14.34 -15.05 2.70
C LYS A 263 -13.01 -15.09 3.47
N PHE A 264 -12.43 -13.91 3.72
CA PHE A 264 -11.20 -13.73 4.49
C PHE A 264 -11.04 -12.27 4.94
N SER A 265 -10.17 -12.07 5.93
CA SER A 265 -9.97 -10.83 6.68
C SER A 265 -8.50 -10.64 7.06
N MET A 266 -8.20 -9.59 7.81
CA MET A 266 -6.85 -9.37 8.34
C MET A 266 -6.48 -10.36 9.46
N VAL A 267 -7.47 -11.00 10.11
CA VAL A 267 -7.25 -12.13 11.03
C VAL A 267 -6.61 -13.31 10.31
N ASP A 268 -7.13 -13.68 9.13
CA ASP A 268 -6.61 -14.79 8.31
C ASP A 268 -5.19 -14.52 7.83
N PHE A 269 -4.89 -13.27 7.44
CA PHE A 269 -3.52 -12.86 7.13
C PHE A 269 -2.60 -13.01 8.34
N ALA A 270 -3.01 -12.54 9.54
CA ALA A 270 -2.23 -12.68 10.77
C ALA A 270 -2.02 -14.15 11.17
N GLN A 271 -3.02 -15.01 10.99
CA GLN A 271 -2.89 -16.46 11.18
C GLN A 271 -1.85 -17.07 10.22
N ILE A 272 -1.90 -16.72 8.92
CA ILE A 272 -0.93 -17.21 7.93
C ILE A 272 0.47 -16.65 8.21
N MET A 273 0.59 -15.41 8.67
CA MET A 273 1.86 -14.86 9.17
C MET A 273 2.41 -15.71 10.33
N ARG A 274 1.60 -16.02 11.35
CA ARG A 274 2.02 -16.89 12.47
C ARG A 274 2.42 -18.29 12.02
N LYS A 275 1.58 -18.95 11.20
CA LYS A 275 1.85 -20.27 10.62
C LYS A 275 3.16 -20.30 9.84
N SER A 276 3.41 -19.29 9.01
CA SER A 276 4.62 -19.20 8.17
C SER A 276 5.94 -19.25 8.95
N PHE A 277 5.96 -18.75 10.19
CA PHE A 277 7.17 -18.70 11.02
C PHE A 277 7.17 -19.72 12.17
N GLY A 278 6.19 -20.63 12.21
CA GLY A 278 6.03 -21.62 13.28
C GLY A 278 5.80 -20.96 14.63
N LEU A 279 4.83 -20.03 14.69
CA LEU A 279 4.49 -19.28 15.89
C LEU A 279 3.27 -19.94 16.57
N GLU A 280 3.54 -20.76 17.57
CA GLU A 280 2.56 -21.64 18.23
C GLU A 280 1.53 -20.90 19.10
N ARG A 281 1.82 -19.67 19.52
CA ARG A 281 0.95 -18.97 20.46
C ARG A 281 -0.19 -18.27 19.73
N GLU A 282 -1.40 -18.78 19.94
CA GLU A 282 -2.61 -18.26 19.31
C GLU A 282 -3.22 -17.08 20.07
N ASN A 283 -3.23 -17.11 21.41
CA ASN A 283 -3.90 -16.13 22.28
C ASN A 283 -2.97 -15.53 23.34
N ALA A 284 -3.22 -14.28 23.73
CA ALA A 284 -2.52 -13.59 24.81
C ALA A 284 -2.87 -14.20 26.19
N THR A 285 -2.09 -13.87 27.23
CA THR A 285 -2.32 -14.38 28.59
C THR A 285 -3.59 -13.75 29.16
N MET A 286 -4.60 -14.57 29.44
CA MET A 286 -5.74 -14.16 30.28
C MET A 286 -5.28 -14.07 31.73
N LEU A 287 -5.20 -12.85 32.25
CA LEU A 287 -4.84 -12.60 33.65
C LEU A 287 -6.02 -13.01 34.55
N GLY A 288 -5.77 -13.92 35.49
CA GLY A 288 -6.77 -14.50 36.40
C GLY A 288 -7.02 -16.00 36.22
N ILE A 289 -6.75 -16.57 35.04
CA ILE A 289 -6.88 -18.02 34.79
C ILE A 289 -5.56 -18.76 35.04
N HIS A 290 -4.43 -18.13 34.73
CA HIS A 290 -3.10 -18.70 34.99
C HIS A 290 -2.47 -18.10 36.25
N ASN A 291 -2.50 -18.85 37.36
CA ASN A 291 -1.85 -18.46 38.62
C ASN A 291 -0.34 -18.25 38.44
N GLY A 292 0.09 -16.97 38.45
CA GLY A 292 1.49 -16.57 38.67
C GLY A 292 2.27 -16.00 37.47
N ASN A 293 1.76 -16.10 36.23
CA ASN A 293 2.51 -15.62 35.06
C ASN A 293 2.34 -14.10 34.84
N LYS A 294 3.47 -13.38 34.91
CA LYS A 294 3.53 -11.93 34.61
C LYS A 294 3.34 -11.66 33.11
N PRO A 295 2.50 -10.70 32.71
CA PRO A 295 2.28 -10.38 31.30
C PRO A 295 3.57 -9.81 30.67
N ARG A 296 3.83 -10.18 29.41
CA ARG A 296 5.07 -9.84 28.71
C ARG A 296 4.91 -8.61 27.84
N LEU A 297 5.65 -7.54 28.18
CA LEU A 297 5.66 -6.26 27.48
C LEU A 297 6.90 -6.15 26.57
N LEU A 298 6.70 -6.10 25.25
CA LEU A 298 7.75 -5.79 24.29
C LEU A 298 7.79 -4.29 23.98
N ILE A 299 8.87 -3.63 24.39
CA ILE A 299 9.19 -2.26 24.00
C ILE A 299 10.03 -2.25 22.72
N ILE A 300 9.43 -1.76 21.64
CA ILE A 300 10.09 -1.47 20.36
C ILE A 300 10.91 -0.18 20.52
N SER A 301 12.16 -0.33 20.99
CA SER A 301 13.07 0.79 21.23
C SER A 301 13.95 1.06 20.01
N ARG A 302 13.68 2.18 19.32
CA ARG A 302 14.45 2.64 18.15
C ARG A 302 15.72 3.34 18.61
N LYS A 303 16.85 3.18 17.92
CA LYS A 303 18.14 3.81 18.29
C LYS A 303 18.43 5.17 17.67
N LYS A 304 17.75 5.53 16.55
CA LYS A 304 18.13 6.72 15.74
C LYS A 304 17.12 7.87 15.76
N THR A 305 15.86 7.60 15.42
CA THR A 305 14.79 8.61 15.38
C THR A 305 13.56 8.07 16.08
N ARG A 306 12.70 8.95 16.63
CA ARG A 306 11.56 8.55 17.48
C ARG A 306 11.99 7.50 18.52
N SER A 307 13.16 7.71 19.13
CA SER A 307 13.70 6.88 20.20
C SER A 307 13.13 7.30 21.55
N PHE A 308 13.13 6.39 22.52
CA PHE A 308 12.88 6.73 23.92
C PHE A 308 14.18 7.23 24.56
N THR A 309 14.21 8.46 25.07
CA THR A 309 15.40 9.03 25.73
C THR A 309 15.54 8.54 27.18
N ASN A 310 14.43 8.20 27.84
CA ASN A 310 14.39 7.70 29.22
C ASN A 310 13.94 6.24 29.34
N VAL A 311 14.29 5.38 28.38
CA VAL A 311 13.82 3.97 28.34
C VAL A 311 14.07 3.18 29.63
N LYS A 312 15.13 3.50 30.41
CA LYS A 312 15.40 2.87 31.72
C LYS A 312 14.30 3.16 32.76
N GLU A 313 13.76 4.38 32.77
CA GLU A 313 12.66 4.77 33.66
C GLU A 313 11.37 4.05 33.26
N VAL A 314 11.10 3.97 31.94
CA VAL A 314 9.94 3.24 31.39
C VAL A 314 9.99 1.75 31.75
N ILE A 315 11.17 1.10 31.64
CA ILE A 315 11.36 -0.29 32.07
C ILE A 315 11.07 -0.43 33.57
N LYS A 316 11.62 0.44 34.42
CA LYS A 316 11.43 0.39 35.88
C LYS A 316 9.96 0.56 36.24
N MET A 317 9.28 1.53 35.65
CA MET A 317 7.84 1.76 35.87
C MET A 317 7.01 0.54 35.44
N ALA A 318 7.20 0.03 34.22
CA ALA A 318 6.45 -1.14 33.76
C ALA A 318 6.73 -2.41 34.58
N THR A 319 7.96 -2.59 35.04
CA THR A 319 8.32 -3.71 35.95
C THR A 319 7.62 -3.58 37.30
N ASN A 320 7.52 -2.36 37.84
CA ASN A 320 6.78 -2.09 39.09
C ASN A 320 5.26 -2.30 38.93
N LEU A 321 4.70 -2.08 37.73
CA LEU A 321 3.31 -2.45 37.40
C LEU A 321 3.09 -3.97 37.21
N GLY A 322 4.14 -4.79 37.33
CA GLY A 322 4.05 -6.24 37.26
C GLY A 322 4.37 -6.87 35.90
N TYR A 323 4.77 -6.10 34.89
CA TYR A 323 5.16 -6.64 33.58
C TYR A 323 6.52 -7.35 33.61
N GLN A 324 6.65 -8.42 32.81
CA GLN A 324 7.95 -8.90 32.34
C GLN A 324 8.37 -8.09 31.10
N VAL A 325 9.33 -7.18 31.24
CA VAL A 325 9.70 -6.23 30.18
C VAL A 325 10.81 -6.79 29.29
N LEU A 326 10.58 -6.75 27.98
CA LEU A 326 11.56 -7.04 26.93
C LEU A 326 11.78 -5.77 26.11
N VAL A 327 13.04 -5.38 25.89
CA VAL A 327 13.38 -4.22 25.04
C VAL A 327 14.18 -4.70 23.84
N LYS A 328 13.66 -4.46 22.63
CA LYS A 328 14.31 -4.85 21.37
C LYS A 328 14.13 -3.77 20.30
N GLU A 329 15.08 -3.72 19.38
CA GLU A 329 14.93 -2.98 18.12
C GLU A 329 14.75 -4.01 16.98
N PRO A 330 13.77 -3.85 16.08
CA PRO A 330 13.69 -4.60 14.84
C PRO A 330 14.94 -4.35 13.99
N ASN A 331 15.89 -5.29 14.05
CA ASN A 331 17.18 -5.17 13.36
C ASN A 331 17.03 -5.64 11.92
N SER A 332 17.48 -4.84 10.94
CA SER A 332 17.49 -5.25 9.53
C SER A 332 18.39 -6.46 9.23
N ARG A 333 19.25 -6.85 10.18
CA ARG A 333 20.12 -8.03 10.11
C ARG A 333 19.60 -9.26 10.87
N SER A 334 18.63 -9.14 11.78
CA SER A 334 18.07 -10.32 12.47
C SER A 334 17.14 -11.09 11.54
N LYS A 335 17.10 -12.43 11.64
CA LYS A 335 16.17 -13.21 10.83
C LYS A 335 14.74 -12.89 11.28
N LEU A 336 13.84 -12.63 10.32
CA LEU A 336 12.47 -12.21 10.61
C LEU A 336 11.75 -13.17 11.57
N GLY A 337 11.91 -14.48 11.38
CA GLY A 337 11.33 -15.51 12.26
C GLY A 337 11.85 -15.50 13.71
N GLU A 338 13.10 -15.10 13.95
CA GLU A 338 13.63 -14.98 15.32
C GLU A 338 12.94 -13.82 16.06
N PHE A 339 12.75 -12.68 15.39
CA PHE A 339 12.03 -11.54 15.95
C PHE A 339 10.52 -11.83 16.10
N ALA A 340 9.94 -12.52 15.12
CA ALA A 340 8.54 -12.92 15.15
C ALA A 340 8.20 -13.81 16.36
N ARG A 341 9.08 -14.75 16.73
CA ARG A 341 8.93 -15.54 17.98
C ARG A 341 8.98 -14.69 19.24
N ILE A 342 9.87 -13.69 19.30
CA ILE A 342 9.92 -12.75 20.43
C ILE A 342 8.58 -12.00 20.52
N VAL A 343 8.06 -11.48 19.41
CA VAL A 343 6.77 -10.76 19.40
C VAL A 343 5.60 -11.65 19.78
N ASN A 344 5.51 -12.86 19.20
CA ASN A 344 4.45 -13.81 19.50
C ASN A 344 4.45 -14.26 20.97
N SER A 345 5.62 -14.28 21.62
CA SER A 345 5.74 -14.54 23.06
C SER A 345 5.27 -13.41 23.98
N CYS A 346 4.74 -12.30 23.45
CA CYS A 346 4.35 -11.13 24.24
C CYS A 346 2.83 -10.91 24.28
N ASP A 347 2.38 -10.27 25.36
CA ASP A 347 0.97 -9.91 25.60
C ASP A 347 0.70 -8.45 25.24
N VAL A 348 1.73 -7.61 25.33
CA VAL A 348 1.67 -6.19 24.97
C VAL A 348 2.87 -5.84 24.10
N LEU A 349 2.63 -5.14 22.99
CA LEU A 349 3.67 -4.53 22.16
C LEU A 349 3.50 -3.01 22.21
N MET A 350 4.54 -2.31 22.67
CA MET A 350 4.56 -0.85 22.72
C MET A 350 5.67 -0.25 21.88
N GLY A 351 5.43 0.93 21.32
CA GLY A 351 6.47 1.67 20.60
C GLY A 351 5.99 3.01 20.07
N VAL A 352 6.96 3.89 19.78
CA VAL A 352 6.67 5.15 19.08
C VAL A 352 6.26 4.87 17.64
N HIS A 353 5.20 5.55 17.17
CA HIS A 353 4.63 5.43 15.83
C HIS A 353 5.72 5.23 14.76
N GLY A 354 5.60 4.15 13.97
CA GLY A 354 6.46 3.88 12.82
C GLY A 354 6.58 2.40 12.51
N ALA A 355 7.33 2.06 11.45
CA ALA A 355 7.45 0.72 10.88
C ALA A 355 7.92 -0.41 11.83
N GLY A 356 8.39 -0.08 13.04
CA GLY A 356 8.62 -1.09 14.07
C GLY A 356 7.33 -1.71 14.61
N LEU A 357 6.22 -0.96 14.62
CA LEU A 357 4.90 -1.43 15.04
C LEU A 357 4.28 -2.43 14.05
N THR A 358 4.74 -2.48 12.79
CA THR A 358 4.28 -3.49 11.81
C THR A 358 4.51 -4.93 12.28
N ASN A 359 5.36 -5.15 13.28
CA ASN A 359 5.52 -6.45 13.93
C ASN A 359 4.26 -6.94 14.67
N LEU A 360 3.23 -6.09 14.88
CA LEU A 360 1.96 -6.50 15.50
C LEU A 360 1.27 -7.68 14.78
N VAL A 361 1.57 -7.90 13.49
CA VAL A 361 1.11 -9.07 12.70
C VAL A 361 1.56 -10.43 13.25
N PHE A 362 2.55 -10.45 14.16
CA PHE A 362 3.05 -11.66 14.82
C PHE A 362 2.48 -11.87 16.23
N LEU A 363 1.73 -10.90 16.76
CA LEU A 363 1.10 -11.05 18.07
C LEU A 363 0.08 -12.19 18.05
N PRO A 364 -0.13 -12.85 19.21
CA PRO A 364 -1.29 -13.67 19.41
C PRO A 364 -2.56 -12.79 19.46
N ALA A 365 -3.73 -13.36 19.21
CA ALA A 365 -5.01 -12.69 19.36
C ALA A 365 -5.22 -12.19 20.80
N ASN A 366 -6.07 -11.17 20.95
CA ASN A 366 -6.38 -10.46 22.20
C ASN A 366 -5.20 -9.71 22.85
N ALA A 367 -3.98 -9.77 22.29
CA ALA A 367 -2.85 -8.97 22.74
C ALA A 367 -3.08 -7.45 22.53
N VAL A 368 -2.37 -6.63 23.31
CA VAL A 368 -2.54 -5.16 23.30
C VAL A 368 -1.40 -4.48 22.53
N VAL A 369 -1.76 -3.61 21.59
CA VAL A 369 -0.83 -2.70 20.90
C VAL A 369 -0.93 -1.32 21.54
N VAL A 370 0.17 -0.85 22.15
CA VAL A 370 0.27 0.50 22.75
C VAL A 370 1.10 1.41 21.84
N GLN A 371 0.43 2.30 21.11
CA GLN A 371 1.07 3.21 20.17
C GLN A 371 1.32 4.58 20.81
N ILE A 372 2.61 4.95 20.90
CA ILE A 372 3.03 6.27 21.34
C ILE A 372 3.05 7.19 20.12
N VAL A 373 2.17 8.18 20.08
CA VAL A 373 1.97 9.12 18.96
C VAL A 373 2.79 10.39 19.22
N PRO A 374 3.80 10.70 18.38
CA PRO A 374 4.55 11.95 18.48
C PRO A 374 3.70 13.17 18.14
N LEU A 375 4.17 14.37 18.52
CA LEU A 375 3.59 15.63 18.04
C LEU A 375 3.61 15.67 16.50
N GLY A 376 2.71 16.47 15.92
CA GLY A 376 2.63 16.68 14.47
C GLY A 376 1.25 16.50 13.84
N ALA A 377 0.18 16.46 14.64
CA ALA A 377 -1.18 16.10 14.20
C ALA A 377 -1.21 14.72 13.49
N LEU A 378 -0.61 13.73 14.17
CA LEU A 378 -0.36 12.36 13.67
C LEU A 378 -1.40 11.34 14.14
N GLU A 379 -2.43 11.76 14.88
CA GLU A 379 -3.40 10.90 15.56
C GLU A 379 -4.21 10.10 14.53
N LYS A 380 -4.81 10.80 13.55
CA LYS A 380 -5.57 10.15 12.46
C LYS A 380 -4.70 9.17 11.66
N LEU A 381 -3.48 9.57 11.29
CA LEU A 381 -2.54 8.74 10.53
C LEU A 381 -2.07 7.53 11.36
N SER A 382 -1.93 7.67 12.67
CA SER A 382 -1.60 6.56 13.59
C SER A 382 -2.73 5.55 13.67
N MET A 383 -3.96 6.03 13.83
CA MET A 383 -5.17 5.21 13.84
C MET A 383 -5.37 4.47 12.51
N GLU A 384 -5.17 5.13 11.37
CA GLU A 384 -5.26 4.51 10.04
C GLU A 384 -4.15 3.45 9.81
N TYR A 385 -2.92 3.68 10.28
CA TYR A 385 -1.77 2.83 9.95
C TYR A 385 -1.56 1.64 10.89
N PHE A 386 -2.04 1.72 12.13
CA PHE A 386 -1.82 0.68 13.14
C PHE A 386 -3.01 0.45 14.08
N GLY A 387 -3.81 1.47 14.40
CA GLY A 387 -4.99 1.32 15.27
C GLY A 387 -6.10 0.44 14.66
N ILE A 388 -6.65 0.86 13.53
CA ILE A 388 -7.65 0.08 12.76
C ILE A 388 -7.09 -1.30 12.36
N PRO A 389 -5.88 -1.42 11.80
CA PRO A 389 -5.25 -2.73 11.55
C PRO A 389 -5.16 -3.66 12.76
N ALA A 390 -4.83 -3.14 13.95
CA ALA A 390 -4.79 -3.97 15.17
C ALA A 390 -6.19 -4.53 15.50
N LEU A 391 -7.22 -3.69 15.45
CA LEU A 391 -8.61 -4.12 15.67
C LEU A 391 -9.07 -5.14 14.62
N ASP A 392 -8.74 -4.92 13.34
CA ASP A 392 -9.04 -5.87 12.25
C ASP A 392 -8.30 -7.23 12.39
N MET A 393 -7.26 -7.31 13.22
CA MET A 393 -6.50 -8.53 13.53
C MET A 393 -6.97 -9.25 14.81
N ASN A 394 -8.08 -8.80 15.41
CA ASN A 394 -8.51 -9.21 16.75
C ASN A 394 -7.42 -8.96 17.82
N LEU A 395 -6.79 -7.78 17.75
CA LEU A 395 -5.92 -7.24 18.79
C LEU A 395 -6.60 -6.04 19.45
N LYS A 396 -6.19 -5.74 20.68
CA LYS A 396 -6.65 -4.57 21.43
C LYS A 396 -5.68 -3.41 21.17
N TYR A 397 -6.16 -2.17 21.15
CA TYR A 397 -5.36 -1.00 20.80
C TYR A 397 -5.51 0.12 21.82
N LEU A 398 -4.38 0.72 22.23
CA LEU A 398 -4.31 1.90 23.06
C LEU A 398 -3.39 2.94 22.42
N GLN A 399 -3.85 4.19 22.39
CA GLN A 399 -3.09 5.32 21.87
C GLN A 399 -2.64 6.24 23.00
N TYR A 400 -1.34 6.55 23.05
CA TYR A 400 -0.78 7.55 23.97
C TYR A 400 -0.24 8.73 23.16
N ASN A 401 -0.94 9.85 23.17
CA ASN A 401 -0.45 11.10 22.58
C ASN A 401 0.53 11.76 23.55
N ILE A 402 1.72 12.11 23.07
CA ILE A 402 2.71 12.80 23.89
C ILE A 402 2.37 14.29 24.06
N SER A 403 2.77 14.89 25.18
CA SER A 403 2.69 16.34 25.36
C SER A 403 3.96 17.04 24.82
N ILE A 404 3.99 18.37 24.89
CA ILE A 404 5.14 19.16 24.42
C ILE A 404 6.39 18.86 25.25
N GLU A 405 6.21 18.66 26.56
CA GLU A 405 7.24 18.37 27.57
C GLU A 405 7.90 17.00 27.37
N GLU A 406 7.20 16.07 26.72
CA GLU A 406 7.70 14.73 26.40
C GLU A 406 8.42 14.67 25.03
N SER A 407 8.46 15.78 24.29
CA SER A 407 9.08 15.87 22.97
C SER A 407 10.43 16.57 23.03
N THR A 408 11.48 15.96 22.49
CA THR A 408 12.81 16.62 22.35
C THR A 408 12.80 17.77 21.33
N LEU A 409 11.64 18.14 20.77
CA LEU A 409 11.49 19.37 20.02
C LEU A 409 11.52 20.61 20.94
N ILE A 410 11.21 20.47 22.23
CA ILE A 410 11.25 21.57 23.23
C ILE A 410 12.67 22.13 23.44
N GLU A 411 13.70 21.31 23.13
CA GLU A 411 15.12 21.69 23.14
C GLU A 411 15.53 22.49 21.90
N LYS A 412 14.68 22.53 20.87
CA LYS A 412 15.00 23.04 19.52
C LYS A 412 14.17 24.24 19.08
N TYR A 413 13.01 24.43 19.71
CA TYR A 413 12.04 25.46 19.36
C TYR A 413 11.45 26.07 20.63
N PRO A 414 11.21 27.40 20.68
CA PRO A 414 10.52 28.02 21.81
C PRO A 414 9.04 27.57 21.86
N LYS A 415 8.42 27.64 23.04
CA LYS A 415 7.08 27.05 23.31
C LYS A 415 5.93 27.66 22.50
N ASP A 416 6.12 28.86 21.99
CA ASP A 416 5.20 29.62 21.12
C ASP A 416 5.41 29.31 19.62
N HIS A 417 6.46 28.60 19.24
CA HIS A 417 6.77 28.29 17.85
C HIS A 417 5.67 27.48 17.15
N VAL A 418 5.51 27.71 15.84
CA VAL A 418 4.48 27.06 15.00
C VAL A 418 4.55 25.53 15.01
N VAL A 419 5.70 24.93 15.33
CA VAL A 419 5.87 23.47 15.52
C VAL A 419 5.04 22.92 16.67
N PHE A 420 4.65 23.76 17.63
CA PHE A 420 3.74 23.40 18.73
C PHE A 420 2.35 24.01 18.53
N LYS A 421 2.27 25.27 18.07
CA LYS A 421 1.01 26.03 18.01
C LYS A 421 0.15 25.77 16.77
N ASP A 422 0.75 25.53 15.59
CA ASP A 422 0.03 25.03 14.41
C ASP A 422 0.84 23.92 13.72
N PRO A 423 0.84 22.69 14.27
CA PRO A 423 1.48 21.56 13.61
C PRO A 423 0.89 21.25 12.22
N SER A 424 -0.38 21.62 12.00
CA SER A 424 -1.04 21.48 10.70
C SER A 424 -0.43 22.39 9.63
N SER A 425 0.13 23.56 9.96
CA SER A 425 0.90 24.40 9.01
C SER A 425 2.09 23.65 8.43
N ILE A 426 2.80 22.86 9.24
CA ILE A 426 3.94 22.06 8.81
C ILE A 426 3.46 20.89 7.94
N ARG A 427 2.29 20.30 8.23
CA ARG A 427 1.66 19.29 7.38
C ARG A 427 1.20 19.85 6.03
N ARG A 428 0.68 21.09 5.98
CA ARG A 428 0.31 21.79 4.73
C ARG A 428 1.51 22.05 3.81
N LYS A 429 2.74 22.10 4.35
CA LYS A 429 4.01 22.14 3.58
C LYS A 429 4.41 20.77 2.99
N GLY A 430 3.58 19.73 3.15
CA GLY A 430 3.76 18.42 2.55
C GLY A 430 4.55 17.41 3.40
N TRP A 431 4.59 16.16 2.92
CA TRP A 431 5.15 15.02 3.64
C TRP A 431 6.63 15.20 4.04
N ALA A 432 7.44 15.84 3.20
CA ALA A 432 8.86 16.06 3.48
C ALA A 432 9.08 16.93 4.73
N ALA A 433 8.28 18.00 4.88
CA ALA A 433 8.33 18.89 6.05
C ALA A 433 7.88 18.17 7.33
N LEU A 434 6.70 17.53 7.30
CA LEU A 434 6.18 16.74 8.42
C LEU A 434 7.16 15.64 8.85
N ARG A 435 7.73 14.90 7.89
CA ARG A 435 8.70 13.83 8.16
C ARG A 435 9.97 14.40 8.80
N SER A 436 10.50 15.51 8.27
CA SER A 436 11.71 16.14 8.80
C SER A 436 11.51 16.60 10.25
N THR A 437 10.45 17.38 10.52
CA THR A 437 10.17 17.93 11.85
C THR A 437 9.82 16.82 12.85
N TYR A 438 8.79 16.03 12.58
CA TYR A 438 8.13 15.19 13.60
C TYR A 438 8.54 13.72 13.59
N LEU A 439 9.08 13.19 12.47
CA LEU A 439 9.44 11.76 12.35
C LEU A 439 10.94 11.48 12.33
N VAL A 440 11.76 12.53 12.16
CA VAL A 440 13.23 12.47 12.16
C VAL A 440 13.81 13.26 13.32
N ASN A 441 13.44 14.54 13.48
CA ASN A 441 14.06 15.44 14.47
C ASN A 441 13.45 15.39 15.88
N GLN A 442 12.44 14.54 16.09
CA GLN A 442 11.75 14.33 17.35
C GLN A 442 12.04 12.94 17.93
N ASN A 443 12.45 12.91 19.20
CA ASN A 443 12.50 11.74 20.07
C ASN A 443 11.54 11.97 21.26
N VAL A 444 11.30 10.93 22.06
CA VAL A 444 10.29 10.94 23.14
C VAL A 444 10.95 10.70 24.49
N LYS A 445 10.67 11.57 25.45
CA LYS A 445 10.91 11.36 26.89
C LYS A 445 9.55 11.15 27.55
N LEU A 446 9.17 9.91 27.84
CA LEU A 446 7.83 9.64 28.40
C LEU A 446 7.74 10.15 29.85
N ASP A 447 6.67 10.85 30.17
CA ASP A 447 6.23 11.05 31.55
C ASP A 447 5.78 9.70 32.09
N VAL A 448 6.63 9.05 32.90
CA VAL A 448 6.34 7.71 33.41
C VAL A 448 5.14 7.68 34.37
N THR A 449 4.83 8.79 35.03
CA THR A 449 3.64 8.90 35.90
C THR A 449 2.38 8.91 35.04
N ARG A 450 2.32 9.79 34.02
CA ARG A 450 1.16 9.87 33.11
C ARG A 450 1.03 8.62 32.22
N PHE A 451 2.13 8.07 31.75
CA PHE A 451 2.14 6.87 30.91
C PHE A 451 1.77 5.60 31.71
N SER A 452 2.00 5.55 33.03
CA SER A 452 1.64 4.40 33.86
C SER A 452 0.16 4.01 33.75
N TYR A 453 -0.74 5.00 33.67
CA TYR A 453 -2.18 4.78 33.48
C TYR A 453 -2.51 4.05 32.16
N THR A 454 -1.73 4.28 31.10
CA THR A 454 -1.90 3.56 29.82
C THR A 454 -1.50 2.09 29.94
N LEU A 455 -0.42 1.80 30.68
CA LEU A 455 -0.01 0.42 30.93
C LEU A 455 -0.92 -0.29 31.93
N LEU A 456 -1.49 0.41 32.92
CA LEU A 456 -2.55 -0.12 33.77
C LEU A 456 -3.80 -0.48 32.95
N GLU A 457 -4.19 0.34 31.98
CA GLU A 457 -5.31 0.03 31.09
C GLU A 457 -5.01 -1.19 30.20
N ALA A 458 -3.77 -1.31 29.71
CA ALA A 458 -3.34 -2.51 28.99
C ALA A 458 -3.42 -3.79 29.86
N LEU A 459 -3.18 -3.72 31.18
CA LEU A 459 -3.43 -4.84 32.10
C LEU A 459 -4.92 -5.16 32.22
N LYS A 460 -5.80 -4.17 32.37
CA LYS A 460 -7.27 -4.43 32.43
C LYS A 460 -7.76 -5.10 31.16
N LEU A 461 -7.29 -4.63 30.00
CA LEU A 461 -7.62 -5.24 28.70
C LEU A 461 -7.19 -6.73 28.64
N LEU A 462 -6.12 -7.14 29.33
CA LEU A 462 -5.72 -8.56 29.41
C LEU A 462 -6.56 -9.39 30.40
N HIS A 463 -7.21 -8.78 31.40
CA HIS A 463 -8.16 -9.47 32.29
C HIS A 463 -9.52 -9.75 31.61
N HIS A 464 -9.95 -8.88 30.68
CA HIS A 464 -11.21 -9.01 29.95
C HIS A 464 -10.98 -9.52 28.52
N SER A 465 -10.29 -10.67 28.37
CA SER A 465 -9.91 -11.27 27.07
C SER A 465 -10.55 -12.62 26.82
#